data_AF-A0A4Y9ISM5-F1
#
_entry.id   AF-A0A4Y9ISM5-F1
#
_cell.length_a   1.000
_cell.length_b   1.000
_cell.length_c   1.000
_cell.angle_alpha   90.00
_cell.angle_beta   90.00
_cell.angle_gamma   90.00
#
_symmetry.space_group_name_H-M   'P 1'
#
loop_
_entity.id
_entity.type
_entity.pdbx_description
1 polymer ?
#
loop_
_entity_poly.entity_id
_entity_poly.type
_entity_poly.pdbx_seq_one_letter_code
_entity_poly.pdbx_strand_id
1 'polypeptide(L)'
;MKANEAIQIQEKKLILKIRVLVLFYIFALFFWGITAFPIETELKIICGLLGISLDVSPDVYTGFTGWIATVTNGVIDTNHNYPFFSYGTDWMAFSHLVIAVAFIGLYVKPVRNIWIVYFAMIACAGVIPLALICGAIRGLPLWWRLIDCSFCVFGLIPLYFLHVYIKRLEKLIDYTPTKY
;
A
#
# COMPACT_ATOMS: atom_id res chain seq x y z
N MET A 1 22.63 26.09 28.34
CA MET A 1 21.54 26.74 27.59
C MET A 1 21.57 26.36 26.10
N LYS A 2 22.59 26.74 25.32
CA LYS A 2 22.69 26.45 23.87
C LYS A 2 22.59 24.96 23.47
N ALA A 3 23.16 24.04 24.26
CA ALA A 3 23.11 22.60 23.96
C ALA A 3 21.69 22.01 24.10
N ASN A 4 20.91 22.48 25.09
CA ASN A 4 19.55 22.00 25.32
C ASN A 4 18.59 22.51 24.24
N GLU A 5 18.79 23.75 23.78
CA GLU A 5 18.07 24.33 22.65
C GLU A 5 18.35 23.57 21.34
N ALA A 6 19.62 23.20 21.08
CA ALA A 6 19.98 22.42 19.90
C ALA A 6 19.30 21.04 19.87
N ILE A 7 19.25 20.35 21.02
CA ILE A 7 18.56 19.05 21.17
C ILE A 7 17.06 19.20 20.89
N GLN A 8 16.40 20.20 21.48
CA GLN A 8 14.97 20.46 21.25
C GLN A 8 14.65 20.78 19.79
N ILE A 9 15.51 21.55 19.10
CA ILE A 9 15.35 21.84 17.67
C ILE A 9 15.49 20.56 16.85
N GLN A 10 16.47 19.72 17.16
CA GLN A 10 16.69 18.46 16.48
C GLN A 10 15.51 17.49 16.69
N GLU A 11 14.99 17.40 17.90
CA GLU A 11 13.81 16.59 18.24
C GLU A 11 12.59 17.01 17.42
N LYS A 12 12.26 18.33 17.42
CA LYS A 12 11.14 18.87 16.64
C LYS A 12 11.29 18.59 15.14
N LYS A 13 12.49 18.78 14.58
CA LYS A 13 12.77 18.48 13.16
C LYS A 13 12.55 16.99 12.85
N LEU A 14 12.95 16.11 13.75
CA LEU A 14 12.83 14.66 13.56
C LEU A 14 11.38 14.20 13.67
N ILE A 15 10.64 14.70 14.66
CA ILE A 15 9.20 14.47 14.80
C ILE A 15 8.45 14.94 13.55
N LEU A 16 8.79 16.12 13.00
CA LEU A 16 8.17 16.62 11.77
C LEU A 16 8.40 15.66 10.59
N LYS A 17 9.64 15.21 10.37
CA LYS A 17 9.96 14.25 9.30
C LYS A 17 9.19 12.94 9.46
N ILE A 18 9.13 12.42 10.68
CA ILE A 18 8.36 11.21 10.99
C ILE A 18 6.88 11.44 10.67
N ARG A 19 6.28 12.52 11.17
CA ARG A 19 4.87 12.82 10.96
C ARG A 19 4.50 12.99 9.49
N VAL A 20 5.33 13.68 8.71
CA VAL A 20 5.11 13.85 7.26
C VAL A 20 5.16 12.50 6.55
N LEU A 21 6.16 11.66 6.85
CA LEU A 21 6.25 10.31 6.26
C LEU A 21 5.09 9.40 6.70
N VAL A 22 4.66 9.48 7.96
CA VAL A 22 3.50 8.72 8.45
C VAL A 22 2.23 9.17 7.74
N LEU A 23 1.99 10.49 7.59
CA LEU A 23 0.83 11.00 6.86
C LEU A 23 0.86 10.56 5.40
N PHE A 24 2.01 10.67 4.73
CA PHE A 24 2.19 10.16 3.38
C PHE A 24 1.80 8.68 3.29
N TYR A 25 2.25 7.84 4.24
CA TYR A 25 1.95 6.41 4.26
C TYR A 25 0.46 6.12 4.52
N ILE A 26 -0.18 6.88 5.43
CA ILE A 26 -1.63 6.82 5.68
C ILE A 26 -2.40 7.16 4.40
N PHE A 27 -2.04 8.25 3.73
CA PHE A 27 -2.69 8.64 2.47
C PHE A 27 -2.48 7.61 1.38
N ALA A 28 -1.25 7.09 1.23
CA ALA A 28 -0.96 6.04 0.26
C ALA A 28 -1.83 4.80 0.49
N LEU A 29 -1.89 4.29 1.72
CA LEU A 29 -2.75 3.15 2.09
C LEU A 29 -4.24 3.44 1.85
N PHE A 30 -4.70 4.64 2.22
CA PHE A 30 -6.08 5.05 2.05
C PHE A 30 -6.50 5.06 0.58
N PHE A 31 -5.74 5.73 -0.27
CA PHE A 31 -6.04 5.79 -1.70
C PHE A 31 -5.90 4.42 -2.37
N TRP A 32 -4.87 3.64 -2.01
CA TRP A 32 -4.68 2.29 -2.53
C TRP A 32 -5.83 1.35 -2.16
N GLY A 33 -6.36 1.47 -0.93
CA GLY A 33 -7.53 0.73 -0.50
C GLY A 33 -8.78 1.15 -1.25
N ILE A 34 -9.04 2.45 -1.36
CA ILE A 34 -10.29 2.96 -1.93
C ILE A 34 -10.43 2.64 -3.41
N THR A 35 -9.33 2.60 -4.17
CA THR A 35 -9.37 2.24 -5.60
C THR A 35 -9.91 0.83 -5.86
N ALA A 36 -9.94 -0.04 -4.85
CA ALA A 36 -10.51 -1.37 -4.98
C ALA A 36 -12.06 -1.38 -4.96
N PHE A 37 -12.72 -0.38 -4.35
CA PHE A 37 -14.19 -0.31 -4.33
C PHE A 37 -14.79 -0.11 -5.74
N PRO A 38 -14.37 0.88 -6.55
CA PRO A 38 -14.92 1.10 -7.88
C PRO A 38 -14.11 0.40 -8.98
N ILE A 39 -13.56 -0.80 -8.74
CA ILE A 39 -12.61 -1.45 -9.67
C ILE A 39 -13.15 -1.58 -11.09
N GLU A 40 -14.45 -1.87 -11.27
CA GLU A 40 -15.07 -1.93 -12.59
C GLU A 40 -15.04 -0.58 -13.32
N THR A 41 -15.39 0.50 -12.61
CA THR A 41 -15.40 1.86 -13.16
C THR A 41 -13.99 2.31 -13.53
N GLU A 42 -13.02 2.06 -12.66
CA GLU A 42 -11.60 2.40 -12.91
C GLU A 42 -11.08 1.67 -14.16
N LEU A 43 -11.39 0.37 -14.29
CA LEU A 43 -11.00 -0.41 -15.46
C LEU A 43 -11.68 0.08 -16.75
N LYS A 44 -12.97 0.45 -16.71
CA LYS A 44 -13.67 1.06 -17.85
C LYS A 44 -13.02 2.37 -18.30
N ILE A 45 -12.58 3.21 -17.35
CA ILE A 45 -11.85 4.45 -17.65
C ILE A 45 -10.52 4.13 -18.33
N ILE A 46 -9.75 3.18 -17.78
CA ILE A 46 -8.47 2.75 -18.37
C ILE A 46 -8.68 2.21 -19.80
N CYS A 47 -9.70 1.40 -20.04
CA CYS A 47 -10.05 0.93 -21.38
C CYS A 47 -10.33 2.08 -22.34
N GLY A 48 -11.12 3.09 -21.91
CA GLY A 48 -11.38 4.28 -22.71
C GLY A 48 -10.12 5.07 -23.06
N LEU A 49 -9.20 5.24 -22.10
CA LEU A 49 -7.92 5.93 -22.31
C LEU A 49 -6.98 5.17 -23.25
N LEU A 50 -7.04 3.84 -23.25
CA LEU A 50 -6.20 2.97 -24.08
C LEU A 50 -6.83 2.64 -25.43
N GLY A 51 -8.03 3.14 -25.73
CA GLY A 51 -8.76 2.83 -26.97
C GLY A 51 -9.26 1.38 -27.04
N ILE A 52 -9.46 0.73 -25.90
CA ILE A 52 -9.98 -0.64 -25.81
C ILE A 52 -11.52 -0.56 -25.81
N SER A 53 -12.15 -1.01 -26.91
CA SER A 53 -13.58 -1.26 -26.97
C SER A 53 -13.95 -2.50 -26.16
N LEU A 54 -15.00 -2.37 -25.35
CA LEU A 54 -15.58 -3.43 -24.53
C LEU A 54 -16.71 -4.20 -25.26
N ASP A 55 -17.06 -3.79 -26.48
CA ASP A 55 -18.11 -4.43 -27.29
C ASP A 55 -17.58 -5.59 -28.14
N VAL A 56 -16.26 -5.79 -28.15
CA VAL A 56 -15.55 -6.82 -28.91
C VAL A 56 -14.85 -7.79 -27.97
N SER A 57 -14.58 -9.01 -28.44
CA SER A 57 -13.85 -10.00 -27.64
C SER A 57 -12.47 -9.46 -27.22
N PRO A 58 -12.02 -9.71 -25.95
CA PRO A 58 -10.67 -9.42 -25.52
C PRO A 58 -9.57 -10.00 -26.43
N ASP A 59 -9.86 -11.12 -27.10
CA ASP A 59 -8.92 -11.85 -27.96
C ASP A 59 -8.45 -11.04 -29.18
N VAL A 60 -9.16 -9.95 -29.51
CA VAL A 60 -8.75 -9.01 -30.58
C VAL A 60 -7.50 -8.22 -30.19
N TYR A 61 -7.26 -8.04 -28.89
CA TYR A 61 -6.10 -7.32 -28.35
C TYR A 61 -4.99 -8.29 -27.95
N THR A 62 -3.75 -7.79 -27.87
CA THR A 62 -2.59 -8.61 -27.51
C THR A 62 -1.74 -7.92 -26.43
N GLY A 63 -0.90 -8.68 -25.75
CA GLY A 63 0.02 -8.14 -24.75
C GLY A 63 -0.69 -7.40 -23.62
N PHE A 64 -0.26 -6.17 -23.33
CA PHE A 64 -0.79 -5.35 -22.24
C PHE A 64 -2.28 -5.00 -22.43
N THR A 65 -2.65 -4.49 -23.62
CA THR A 65 -4.05 -4.13 -23.90
C THR A 65 -4.96 -5.35 -23.94
N GLY A 66 -4.45 -6.48 -24.43
CA GLY A 66 -5.11 -7.79 -24.32
C GLY A 66 -5.42 -8.15 -22.87
N TRP A 67 -4.41 -8.09 -22.01
CA TRP A 67 -4.60 -8.40 -20.60
C TRP A 67 -5.58 -7.45 -19.90
N ILE A 68 -5.50 -6.14 -20.15
CA ILE A 68 -6.45 -5.17 -19.58
C ILE A 68 -7.88 -5.44 -20.08
N ALA A 69 -8.06 -5.74 -21.38
CA ALA A 69 -9.36 -6.11 -21.93
C ALA A 69 -9.92 -7.38 -21.27
N THR A 70 -9.08 -8.42 -21.07
CA THR A 70 -9.46 -9.67 -20.40
C THR A 70 -9.90 -9.43 -18.95
N VAL A 71 -9.10 -8.71 -18.16
CA VAL A 71 -9.41 -8.42 -16.75
C VAL A 71 -10.68 -7.58 -16.65
N THR A 72 -10.84 -6.56 -17.49
CA THR A 72 -12.02 -5.67 -17.47
C THR A 72 -13.30 -6.43 -17.80
N ASN A 73 -13.29 -7.26 -18.85
CA ASN A 73 -14.43 -8.10 -19.19
C ASN A 73 -14.75 -9.12 -18.09
N GLY A 74 -13.72 -9.73 -17.48
CA GLY A 74 -13.91 -10.65 -16.36
C GLY A 74 -14.57 -10.00 -15.14
N VAL A 75 -14.18 -8.77 -14.80
CA VAL A 75 -14.79 -8.00 -13.70
C VAL A 75 -16.25 -7.64 -14.04
N ILE A 76 -16.52 -7.15 -15.25
CA ILE A 76 -17.87 -6.78 -15.68
C ILE A 76 -18.80 -8.01 -15.64
N ASP A 77 -18.37 -9.14 -16.22
CA ASP A 77 -19.16 -10.37 -16.25
C ASP A 77 -19.41 -10.91 -14.84
N THR A 78 -18.38 -10.90 -13.98
CA THR A 78 -18.50 -11.31 -12.58
C THR A 78 -19.46 -10.40 -11.81
N ASN A 79 -19.38 -9.08 -11.98
CA ASN A 79 -20.28 -8.17 -11.28
C ASN A 79 -21.73 -8.27 -11.78
N HIS A 80 -21.92 -8.54 -13.07
CA HIS A 80 -23.24 -8.76 -13.65
C HIS A 80 -23.88 -10.07 -13.15
N ASN A 81 -23.13 -11.17 -13.17
CA ASN A 81 -23.66 -12.50 -12.88
C ASN A 81 -23.57 -12.88 -11.39
N TYR A 82 -22.56 -12.37 -10.67
CA TYR A 82 -22.21 -12.72 -9.29
C TYR A 82 -21.77 -11.49 -8.47
N PRO A 83 -22.64 -10.47 -8.32
CA PRO A 83 -22.27 -9.20 -7.67
C PRO A 83 -21.75 -9.34 -6.24
N PHE A 84 -22.21 -10.37 -5.51
CA PHE A 84 -21.73 -10.66 -4.15
C PHE A 84 -20.24 -10.99 -4.08
N PHE A 85 -19.60 -11.37 -5.19
CA PHE A 85 -18.18 -11.71 -5.22
C PHE A 85 -17.29 -10.48 -4.98
N SER A 86 -17.73 -9.30 -5.40
CA SER A 86 -17.04 -8.03 -5.15
C SER A 86 -16.96 -7.66 -3.66
N TYR A 87 -17.78 -8.27 -2.81
CA TYR A 87 -17.65 -8.12 -1.35
C TYR A 87 -16.27 -8.59 -0.84
N GLY A 88 -15.64 -9.56 -1.51
CA GLY A 88 -14.25 -9.94 -1.19
C GLY A 88 -13.26 -8.80 -1.44
N THR A 89 -13.47 -8.02 -2.50
CA THR A 89 -12.69 -6.83 -2.83
C THR A 89 -12.94 -5.72 -1.81
N ASP A 90 -14.16 -5.57 -1.31
CA ASP A 90 -14.48 -4.60 -0.25
C ASP A 90 -13.71 -4.90 1.05
N TRP A 91 -13.57 -6.16 1.44
CA TRP A 91 -12.75 -6.56 2.59
C TRP A 91 -11.26 -6.29 2.37
N MET A 92 -10.78 -6.48 1.15
CA MET A 92 -9.40 -6.15 0.80
C MET A 92 -9.17 -4.63 0.88
N ALA A 93 -10.10 -3.83 0.39
CA ALA A 93 -10.09 -2.38 0.51
C ALA A 93 -10.08 -1.94 1.98
N PHE A 94 -11.00 -2.49 2.77
CA PHE A 94 -11.13 -2.20 4.20
C PHE A 94 -9.87 -2.54 4.99
N SER A 95 -9.18 -3.63 4.65
CA SER A 95 -7.92 -4.02 5.29
C SER A 95 -6.86 -2.92 5.17
N HIS A 96 -6.76 -2.25 4.02
CA HIS A 96 -5.84 -1.12 3.85
C HIS A 96 -6.22 0.07 4.73
N LEU A 97 -7.53 0.34 4.88
CA LEU A 97 -8.03 1.40 5.78
C LEU A 97 -7.72 1.08 7.24
N VAL A 98 -7.91 -0.15 7.68
CA VAL A 98 -7.57 -0.60 9.04
C VAL A 98 -6.07 -0.46 9.31
N ILE A 99 -5.22 -0.85 8.35
CA ILE A 99 -3.76 -0.67 8.46
C ILE A 99 -3.43 0.83 8.55
N ALA A 100 -4.06 1.69 7.74
CA ALA A 100 -3.86 3.14 7.80
C ALA A 100 -4.22 3.71 9.18
N VAL A 101 -5.31 3.23 9.79
CA VAL A 101 -5.69 3.60 11.17
C VAL A 101 -4.61 3.22 12.18
N ALA A 102 -3.96 2.05 12.02
CA ALA A 102 -2.86 1.66 12.92
C ALA A 102 -1.72 2.70 12.92
N PHE A 103 -1.38 3.26 11.75
CA PHE A 103 -0.36 4.30 11.61
C PHE A 103 -0.67 5.59 12.36
N ILE A 104 -1.92 5.85 12.77
CA ILE A 104 -2.25 6.96 13.69
C ILE A 104 -1.51 6.80 15.02
N GLY A 105 -1.38 5.56 15.53
CA GLY A 105 -0.58 5.29 16.73
C GLY A 105 0.89 5.71 16.55
N LEU A 106 1.46 5.44 15.38
CA LEU A 106 2.82 5.85 15.02
C LEU A 106 2.95 7.38 14.90
N TYR A 107 1.93 8.06 14.38
CA TYR A 107 1.89 9.53 14.29
C TYR A 107 1.91 10.21 15.67
N VAL A 108 1.16 9.65 16.63
CA VAL A 108 1.02 10.21 17.99
C VAL A 108 2.23 9.88 18.87
N LYS A 109 2.66 8.61 18.91
CA LYS A 109 3.78 8.13 19.75
C LYS A 109 4.76 7.26 18.95
N PRO A 110 5.65 7.87 18.15
CA PRO A 110 6.46 7.14 17.17
C PRO A 110 7.43 6.13 17.78
N VAL A 111 8.10 6.48 18.89
CA VAL A 111 9.08 5.58 19.54
C VAL A 111 8.39 4.38 20.17
N ARG A 112 7.30 4.61 20.93
CA ARG A 112 6.51 3.55 21.57
C ARG A 112 5.89 2.59 20.54
N ASN A 113 5.48 3.10 19.39
CA ASN A 113 4.77 2.34 18.36
C ASN A 113 5.66 1.92 17.18
N ILE A 114 6.98 1.92 17.33
CA ILE A 114 7.92 1.56 16.24
C ILE A 114 7.62 0.18 15.64
N TRP A 115 7.01 -0.74 16.39
CA TRP A 115 6.60 -2.05 15.89
C TRP A 115 5.69 -1.97 14.67
N ILE A 116 4.87 -0.93 14.54
CA ILE A 116 4.00 -0.71 13.36
C ILE A 116 4.85 -0.61 12.07
N VAL A 117 6.05 -0.03 12.16
CA VAL A 117 6.99 0.03 11.04
C VAL A 117 7.51 -1.37 10.69
N TYR A 118 7.89 -2.17 11.69
CA TYR A 118 8.34 -3.55 11.45
C TYR A 118 7.24 -4.42 10.87
N PHE A 119 6.04 -4.34 11.42
CA PHE A 119 4.85 -5.00 10.89
C PHE A 119 4.63 -4.66 9.42
N ALA A 120 4.68 -3.37 9.07
CA ALA A 120 4.51 -2.94 7.68
C ALA A 120 5.65 -3.42 6.76
N MET A 121 6.90 -3.44 7.24
CA MET A 121 8.03 -3.99 6.47
C MET A 121 7.89 -5.49 6.22
N ILE A 122 7.43 -6.25 7.21
CA ILE A 122 7.12 -7.68 7.08
C ILE A 122 5.98 -7.88 6.07
N ALA A 123 4.92 -7.08 6.16
CA ALA A 123 3.80 -7.13 5.23
C ALA A 123 4.26 -6.85 3.78
N CYS A 124 5.10 -5.83 3.56
CA CYS A 124 5.69 -5.55 2.25
C CYS A 124 6.49 -6.76 1.74
N ALA A 125 7.39 -7.32 2.56
CA ALA A 125 8.16 -8.50 2.17
C ALA A 125 7.26 -9.70 1.82
N GLY A 126 6.15 -9.87 2.53
CA GLY A 126 5.13 -10.91 2.27
C GLY A 126 4.39 -10.78 0.94
N VAL A 127 4.36 -9.59 0.32
CA VAL A 127 3.75 -9.39 -1.01
C VAL A 127 4.52 -10.17 -2.09
N ILE A 128 5.84 -10.30 -1.97
CA ILE A 128 6.67 -10.99 -2.98
C ILE A 128 6.26 -12.46 -3.15
N PRO A 129 6.28 -13.31 -2.10
CA PRO A 129 5.86 -14.69 -2.24
C PRO A 129 4.38 -14.79 -2.61
N LEU A 130 3.51 -13.92 -2.08
CA LEU A 130 2.09 -13.89 -2.43
C LEU A 130 1.89 -13.69 -3.94
N ALA A 131 2.48 -12.64 -4.51
CA ALA A 131 2.34 -12.31 -5.92
C ALA A 131 2.94 -13.38 -6.83
N LEU A 132 4.14 -13.88 -6.50
CA LEU A 132 4.84 -14.85 -7.35
C LEU A 132 4.17 -16.23 -7.33
N ILE A 133 3.68 -16.68 -6.17
CA ILE A 133 3.09 -18.01 -6.00
C ILE A 133 1.59 -17.99 -6.32
N CYS A 134 0.80 -17.19 -5.61
CA CYS A 134 -0.65 -17.15 -5.81
C CYS A 134 -1.00 -16.60 -7.19
N GLY A 135 -0.24 -15.62 -7.67
CA GLY A 135 -0.39 -15.13 -9.04
C GLY A 135 -0.13 -16.23 -10.08
N ALA A 136 0.89 -17.09 -9.88
CA ALA A 136 1.15 -18.21 -10.78
C ALA A 136 0.00 -19.23 -10.76
N ILE A 137 -0.47 -19.59 -9.57
CA ILE A 137 -1.58 -20.54 -9.38
C ILE A 137 -2.85 -20.05 -10.08
N ARG A 138 -3.06 -18.73 -10.14
CA ARG A 138 -4.22 -18.10 -10.79
C ARG A 138 -3.98 -17.70 -12.25
N GLY A 139 -2.84 -18.08 -12.83
CA GLY A 139 -2.56 -17.84 -14.25
C GLY A 139 -2.23 -16.39 -14.60
N LEU A 140 -1.83 -15.55 -13.64
CA LEU A 140 -1.45 -14.16 -13.91
C LEU A 140 -0.13 -14.10 -14.69
N PRO A 141 -0.01 -13.21 -15.70
CA PRO A 141 1.24 -13.00 -16.43
C PRO A 141 2.40 -12.65 -15.50
N LEU A 142 3.62 -13.11 -15.83
CA LEU A 142 4.80 -12.84 -14.99
C LEU A 142 5.04 -11.34 -14.80
N TRP A 143 4.92 -10.55 -15.87
CA TRP A 143 5.13 -9.11 -15.79
C TRP A 143 4.11 -8.42 -14.87
N TRP A 144 2.87 -8.92 -14.79
CA TRP A 144 1.87 -8.40 -13.85
C TRP A 144 2.27 -8.70 -12.41
N ARG A 145 2.72 -9.93 -12.14
CA ARG A 145 3.23 -10.31 -10.81
C ARG A 145 4.46 -9.48 -10.39
N LEU A 146 5.28 -9.06 -11.36
CA LEU A 146 6.40 -8.14 -11.09
C LEU A 146 5.94 -6.72 -10.78
N ILE A 147 4.84 -6.26 -11.39
CA ILE A 147 4.18 -5.00 -11.00
C ILE A 147 3.70 -5.10 -9.54
N ASP A 148 3.06 -6.21 -9.15
CA ASP A 148 2.63 -6.42 -7.76
C ASP A 148 3.82 -6.41 -6.78
N CYS A 149 4.95 -7.03 -7.17
CA CYS A 149 6.18 -7.02 -6.36
C CYS A 149 6.79 -5.62 -6.24
N SER A 150 6.57 -4.73 -7.20
CA SER A 150 7.11 -3.36 -7.15
C SER A 150 6.55 -2.57 -5.96
N PHE A 151 5.30 -2.85 -5.54
CA PHE A 151 4.70 -2.22 -4.36
C PHE A 151 5.44 -2.55 -3.06
N CYS A 152 6.06 -3.73 -2.97
CA CYS A 152 6.95 -4.06 -1.85
C CYS A 152 8.15 -3.12 -1.83
N VAL A 153 8.80 -2.93 -2.98
CA VAL A 153 10.00 -2.08 -3.09
C VAL A 153 9.67 -0.64 -2.75
N PHE A 154 8.62 -0.08 -3.37
CA PHE A 154 8.22 1.31 -3.13
C PHE A 154 7.64 1.54 -1.74
N GLY A 155 6.98 0.55 -1.14
CA GLY A 155 6.49 0.61 0.23
C GLY A 155 7.60 0.53 1.29
N LEU A 156 8.65 -0.28 1.04
CA LEU A 156 9.76 -0.45 1.98
C LEU A 156 10.62 0.81 2.14
N ILE A 157 10.78 1.61 1.08
CA ILE A 157 11.61 2.82 1.10
C ILE A 157 11.19 3.81 2.20
N PRO A 158 9.93 4.32 2.24
CA PRO A 158 9.50 5.25 3.29
C PRO A 158 9.51 4.60 4.69
N LEU A 159 9.21 3.31 4.79
CA LEU A 159 9.26 2.57 6.07
C LEU A 159 10.68 2.48 6.62
N TYR A 160 11.67 2.24 5.77
CA TYR A 160 13.08 2.24 6.17
C TYR A 160 13.50 3.61 6.72
N PHE A 161 13.13 4.70 6.04
CA PHE A 161 13.41 6.04 6.55
C PHE A 161 12.68 6.34 7.87
N LEU A 162 11.42 5.91 8.01
CA LEU A 162 10.70 5.98 9.28
C LEU A 162 11.44 5.25 10.40
N HIS A 163 11.87 4.02 10.16
CA HIS A 163 12.67 3.26 11.12
C HIS A 163 13.91 4.02 11.56
N VAL A 164 14.71 4.51 10.59
CA VAL A 164 15.93 5.27 10.88
C VAL A 164 15.65 6.53 11.70
N TYR A 165 14.61 7.29 11.33
CA TYR A 165 14.27 8.51 12.06
C TYR A 165 13.72 8.25 13.46
N ILE A 166 12.93 7.19 13.65
CA ILE A 166 12.40 6.83 14.96
C ILE A 166 13.53 6.34 15.88
N LYS A 167 14.46 5.50 15.40
CA LYS A 167 15.63 5.08 16.20
C LYS A 167 16.54 6.24 16.58
N ARG A 168 16.69 7.24 15.69
CA ARG A 168 17.39 8.49 16.02
C ARG A 168 16.65 9.29 17.10
N LEU A 169 15.32 9.32 17.07
CA LEU A 169 14.50 10.02 18.05
C LEU A 169 14.58 9.33 19.42
N GLU A 170 14.45 8.01 19.43
CA GLU A 170 14.59 7.15 20.62
C GLU A 170 15.92 7.42 21.34
N LYS A 171 17.03 7.46 20.60
CA LYS A 171 18.35 7.76 21.15
C LYS A 171 18.47 9.20 21.66
N LEU A 172 17.85 10.17 20.96
CA LEU A 172 17.93 11.59 21.32
C LEU A 172 17.20 11.88 22.64
N ILE A 173 16.09 11.20 22.90
CA ILE A 173 15.26 11.40 24.10
C ILE A 173 15.59 10.41 25.23
N ASP A 174 16.62 9.57 25.05
CA ASP A 174 17.01 8.48 25.95
C ASP A 174 15.80 7.62 26.39
N TYR A 175 14.98 7.23 25.42
CA TYR A 175 13.73 6.52 25.70
C TYR A 175 14.02 5.14 26.31
N THR A 176 13.50 4.93 27.50
CA THR A 176 13.46 3.62 28.15
C THR A 176 12.08 2.98 27.92
N PRO A 177 12.01 1.84 27.21
CA PRO A 177 10.74 1.14 27.02
C PRO A 177 10.14 0.75 28.37
N THR A 178 8.84 1.02 28.54
CA THR A 178 8.11 0.43 29.66
C THR A 178 8.05 -1.08 29.46
N LYS A 179 8.14 -1.84 30.54
CA LYS A 179 8.20 -3.31 30.50
C LYS A 179 6.93 -3.93 29.88
N TYR A 180 5.84 -3.16 29.80
CA TYR A 180 4.53 -3.47 29.22
C TYR A 180 3.91 -2.19 28.62
#